data_AF-A0A936QH94-F1
#
_entry.id   AF-A0A936QH94-F1
#
_cell.length_a   1.000
_cell.length_b   1.000
_cell.length_c   1.000
_cell.angle_alpha   90.00
_cell.angle_beta   90.00
_cell.angle_gamma   90.00
#
_symmetry.space_group_name_H-M   'P 1'
#
loop_
_entity.id
_entity.type
_entity.pdbx_description
1 polymer ?
#
loop_
_entity_poly.entity_id
_entity_poly.type
_entity_poly.pdbx_seq_one_letter_code
_entity_poly.pdbx_strand_id
1 'polypeptide(L)'
;MNFLKNIFSRNGNGSIETIPENEIIQTVPEIDEEIFKDEGVSEKKQLPGKEKTRLSEFLERDHYKDGYNDGYDYPAFNILESSIEKLKSDLILIIDKMTDEMNNEIISLTEHSINISDISKKSGALTENRIMELRKLILKLIDEKGFCANNSGMILSVLNNYKSGFEKGLHVCTQEKMLASGKGIF
;
A
#
# COMPACT_ATOMS: atom_id res chain seq x y z
N MET A 1 30.03 -2.88 32.98
CA MET A 1 31.26 -2.93 32.15
C MET A 1 31.08 -1.94 31.01
N ASN A 2 31.55 -0.70 31.20
CA ASN A 2 31.46 0.38 30.21
C ASN A 2 32.84 0.55 29.59
N PHE A 3 33.04 -0.05 28.43
CA PHE A 3 34.24 0.17 27.62
C PHE A 3 33.92 1.26 26.58
N LEU A 4 34.86 2.19 26.41
CA LEU A 4 34.93 3.27 25.41
C LEU A 4 34.46 4.67 25.86
N LYS A 5 35.01 5.13 27.00
CA LYS A 5 35.49 6.51 27.14
C LYS A 5 36.98 6.55 26.76
N ASN A 6 37.43 7.72 26.26
CA ASN A 6 38.82 8.15 26.08
C ASN A 6 39.57 7.70 24.81
N ILE A 7 39.30 8.40 23.71
CA ILE A 7 40.33 8.70 22.70
C ILE A 7 40.23 10.19 22.39
N PHE A 8 40.66 11.06 23.29
CA PHE A 8 41.18 12.40 22.99
C PHE A 8 41.91 12.92 24.23
N SER A 9 43.08 12.35 24.47
CA SER A 9 44.15 13.04 25.21
C SER A 9 45.10 13.64 24.17
N ARG A 10 45.09 14.97 24.02
CA ARG A 10 46.30 15.68 23.62
C ARG A 10 46.29 17.13 24.10
N ASN A 11 47.17 17.34 25.08
CA ASN A 11 47.99 18.52 25.38
C ASN A 11 47.39 19.89 25.68
N GLY A 12 47.75 20.39 26.86
CA GLY A 12 48.42 21.70 26.96
C GLY A 12 47.83 22.70 27.96
N ASN A 13 48.13 22.52 29.26
CA ASN A 13 48.00 23.60 30.26
C ASN A 13 49.22 24.53 30.19
N GLY A 14 49.01 25.86 30.26
CA GLY A 14 50.09 26.82 30.57
C GLY A 14 49.85 28.30 30.21
N SER A 15 49.10 28.99 31.08
CA SER A 15 49.21 30.41 31.50
C SER A 15 49.48 31.58 30.51
N ILE A 16 48.45 32.43 30.37
CA ILE A 16 48.34 33.90 30.55
C ILE A 16 49.52 34.81 30.15
N GLU A 17 49.27 35.72 29.19
CA GLU A 17 49.78 37.10 29.16
C GLU A 17 48.74 38.04 28.49
N THR A 18 48.71 39.29 28.93
CA THR A 18 47.61 40.28 28.81
C THR A 18 47.97 41.50 27.93
N ILE A 19 46.96 42.02 27.17
CA ILE A 19 46.71 43.45 26.76
C ILE A 19 47.49 43.99 25.51
N PRO A 20 46.97 44.91 24.62
CA PRO A 20 45.78 45.78 24.70
C PRO A 20 44.79 45.82 23.49
N GLU A 21 43.62 46.41 23.78
CA GLU A 21 42.70 47.24 22.98
C GLU A 21 42.73 47.15 21.44
N ASN A 22 41.64 46.63 20.87
CA ASN A 22 40.91 47.38 19.84
C ASN A 22 39.46 46.89 19.70
N GLU A 23 38.56 47.85 19.52
CA GLU A 23 37.11 47.71 19.46
C GLU A 23 36.63 46.75 18.36
N ILE A 24 35.90 45.71 18.75
CA ILE A 24 34.82 45.14 17.93
C ILE A 24 33.67 44.79 18.88
N ILE A 25 32.63 45.63 18.90
CA ILE A 25 31.35 45.25 19.51
C ILE A 25 30.75 44.17 18.59
N GLN A 26 31.11 42.91 18.82
CA GLN A 26 30.31 41.79 18.35
C GLN A 26 29.11 41.70 19.27
N THR A 27 27.96 42.15 18.77
CA THR A 27 26.66 41.80 19.32
C THR A 27 26.57 40.28 19.34
N VAL A 28 26.80 39.69 20.52
CA VAL A 28 26.44 38.30 20.78
C VAL A 28 24.95 38.21 20.47
N PRO A 29 24.51 37.39 19.50
CA PRO A 29 23.08 37.16 19.34
C PRO A 29 22.62 36.55 20.65
N GLU A 30 21.73 37.26 21.35
CA GLU A 30 20.99 36.76 22.49
C GLU A 30 20.29 35.49 22.02
N ILE A 31 20.84 34.34 22.41
CA ILE A 31 20.24 33.05 22.10
C ILE A 31 18.99 33.00 22.95
N ASP A 32 17.85 33.18 22.31
CA ASP A 32 16.55 33.12 22.94
C ASP A 32 16.44 31.79 23.70
N GLU A 33 16.29 31.85 25.03
CA GLU A 33 16.16 30.66 25.90
C GLU A 33 14.93 29.83 25.53
N GLU A 34 14.04 30.35 24.69
CA GLU A 34 12.95 29.59 24.07
C GLU A 34 13.41 28.47 23.12
N ILE A 35 14.65 28.49 22.64
CA ILE A 35 15.23 27.39 21.82
C ILE A 35 15.47 26.13 22.66
N PHE A 36 15.57 26.27 23.99
CA PHE A 36 15.75 25.16 24.94
C PHE A 36 14.45 24.77 25.65
N LYS A 37 13.28 25.17 25.12
CA LYS A 37 12.02 24.55 25.55
C LYS A 37 12.09 23.10 25.11
N ASP A 38 12.25 22.20 26.09
CA ASP A 38 12.05 20.77 25.93
C ASP A 38 10.78 20.57 25.08
N GLU A 39 10.98 20.18 23.82
CA GLU A 39 9.89 19.79 22.93
C GLU A 39 9.20 18.62 23.62
N GLY A 40 8.13 18.94 24.35
CA GLY A 40 7.29 18.00 25.03
C GLY A 40 6.91 16.92 24.03
N VAL A 41 7.40 15.71 24.30
CA VAL A 41 7.03 14.43 23.69
C VAL A 41 6.48 14.62 22.28
N SER A 42 7.40 14.65 21.30
CA SER A 42 7.10 14.54 19.87
C SER A 42 5.82 13.73 19.70
N GLU A 43 4.71 14.43 19.38
CA GLU A 43 3.43 13.78 19.14
C GLU A 43 3.74 12.70 18.12
N LYS A 44 3.53 11.43 18.49
CA LYS A 44 3.77 10.30 17.61
C LYS A 44 3.07 10.66 16.31
N LYS A 45 3.83 11.07 15.29
CA LYS A 45 3.32 11.29 13.93
C LYS A 45 2.56 10.01 13.63
N GLN A 46 1.23 10.11 13.62
CA GLN A 46 0.40 8.98 13.25
C GLN A 46 0.91 8.60 11.87
N LEU A 47 1.50 7.39 11.79
CA LEU A 47 1.97 6.86 10.52
C LEU A 47 0.78 7.01 9.56
N PRO A 48 0.96 7.65 8.39
CA PRO A 48 -0.13 7.79 7.44
C PRO A 48 -0.70 6.40 7.21
N GLY A 49 -2.00 6.24 7.49
CA GLY A 49 -2.70 4.97 7.28
C GLY A 49 -2.37 4.50 5.87
N LYS A 50 -1.81 3.30 5.75
CA LYS A 50 -1.35 2.74 4.47
C LYS A 50 -2.53 2.81 3.49
N GLU A 51 -2.44 3.67 2.48
CA GLU A 51 -3.51 3.81 1.49
C GLU A 51 -3.79 2.43 0.89
N LYS A 52 -5.06 2.02 0.95
CA LYS A 52 -5.46 0.73 0.39
C LYS A 52 -5.35 0.80 -1.13
N THR A 53 -4.70 -0.20 -1.72
CA THR A 53 -4.67 -0.31 -3.18
C THR A 53 -6.02 -0.80 -3.67
N ARG A 54 -6.41 -0.44 -4.90
CA ARG A 54 -7.66 -0.92 -5.51
C ARG A 54 -7.77 -2.45 -5.50
N LEU A 55 -6.66 -3.15 -5.66
CA LEU A 55 -6.62 -4.61 -5.55
C LEU A 55 -6.97 -5.08 -4.14
N SER A 56 -6.39 -4.47 -3.09
CA SER A 56 -6.74 -4.80 -1.70
C SER A 56 -8.21 -4.50 -1.40
N GLU A 57 -8.74 -3.37 -1.86
CA GLU A 57 -10.16 -3.02 -1.69
C GLU A 57 -11.08 -4.02 -2.37
N PHE A 58 -10.70 -4.48 -3.57
CA PHE A 58 -11.46 -5.51 -4.29
C PHE A 58 -11.43 -6.84 -3.54
N LEU A 59 -10.27 -7.31 -3.08
CA LEU A 59 -10.13 -8.60 -2.41
C LEU A 59 -10.74 -8.63 -1.00
N GLU A 60 -10.74 -7.50 -0.30
CA GLU A 60 -11.28 -7.35 1.06
C GLU A 60 -12.79 -7.05 1.09
N ARG A 61 -13.41 -6.81 -0.07
CA ARG A 61 -14.87 -6.62 -0.15
C ARG A 61 -15.60 -7.87 0.32
N ASP A 62 -16.74 -7.68 0.98
CA ASP A 62 -17.63 -8.76 1.40
C ASP A 62 -18.45 -9.32 0.22
N HIS A 63 -17.77 -10.08 -0.63
CA HIS A 63 -18.38 -10.75 -1.79
C HIS A 63 -19.42 -11.79 -1.38
N TYR A 64 -19.35 -12.31 -0.15
CA TYR A 64 -20.37 -13.23 0.36
C TYR A 64 -21.70 -12.51 0.52
N LYS A 65 -21.70 -11.33 1.13
CA LYS A 65 -22.91 -10.52 1.27
C LYS A 65 -23.47 -10.09 -0.09
N ASP A 66 -22.60 -9.70 -1.02
CA ASP A 66 -23.02 -9.36 -2.40
C ASP A 66 -23.74 -10.54 -3.05
N GLY A 67 -23.13 -11.73 -3.00
CA GLY A 67 -23.75 -12.96 -3.51
C GLY A 67 -25.05 -13.31 -2.81
N TYR A 68 -25.12 -13.18 -1.49
CA TYR A 68 -26.35 -13.44 -0.72
C TYR A 68 -27.51 -12.58 -1.17
N ASN A 69 -27.29 -11.27 -1.33
CA ASN A 69 -28.33 -10.35 -1.77
C ASN A 69 -28.81 -10.71 -3.18
N ASP A 70 -27.87 -10.93 -4.11
CA ASP A 70 -28.21 -11.29 -5.49
C ASP A 70 -28.99 -12.62 -5.57
N GLY A 71 -28.61 -13.62 -4.76
CA GLY A 71 -29.30 -14.90 -4.71
C GLY A 71 -30.69 -14.83 -4.06
N TYR A 72 -30.90 -13.91 -3.13
CA TYR A 72 -32.20 -13.69 -2.48
C TYR A 72 -33.15 -12.88 -3.37
N ASP A 73 -32.67 -11.75 -3.88
CA ASP A 73 -33.45 -10.78 -4.67
C ASP A 73 -33.71 -11.28 -6.09
N TYR A 74 -32.74 -11.96 -6.70
CA TYR A 74 -32.77 -12.43 -8.08
C TYR A 74 -32.38 -13.91 -8.18
N PRO A 75 -33.24 -14.84 -7.72
CA PRO A 75 -32.95 -16.27 -7.61
C PRO A 75 -32.92 -16.98 -8.98
N ALA A 76 -31.96 -16.62 -9.83
CA ALA A 76 -31.82 -17.14 -11.19
C ALA A 76 -30.35 -17.41 -11.54
N PHE A 77 -30.09 -18.57 -12.13
CA PHE A 77 -28.72 -19.05 -12.37
C PHE A 77 -27.93 -18.17 -13.36
N ASN A 78 -28.61 -17.54 -14.31
CA ASN A 78 -27.99 -16.58 -15.23
C ASN A 78 -27.41 -15.34 -14.51
N ILE A 79 -28.00 -14.93 -13.36
CA ILE A 79 -27.47 -13.84 -12.54
C ILE A 79 -26.16 -14.24 -11.87
N LEU A 80 -26.09 -15.48 -11.37
CA LEU A 80 -24.87 -16.04 -10.81
C LEU A 80 -23.74 -16.06 -11.85
N GLU A 81 -24.00 -16.61 -13.05
CA GLU A 81 -23.00 -16.68 -14.12
C GLU A 81 -22.54 -15.29 -14.57
N SER A 82 -23.48 -14.37 -14.83
CA SER A 82 -23.15 -13.01 -15.26
C SER A 82 -22.33 -12.26 -14.21
N SER A 83 -22.59 -12.49 -12.93
CA SER A 83 -21.89 -11.80 -11.84
C SER A 83 -20.48 -12.37 -11.62
N ILE A 84 -20.29 -13.68 -11.80
CA ILE A 84 -18.96 -14.30 -11.82
C ILE A 84 -18.10 -13.71 -12.93
N GLU A 85 -18.64 -13.62 -14.16
CA GLU A 85 -17.90 -13.04 -15.29
C GLU A 85 -17.59 -11.55 -15.10
N LYS A 86 -18.50 -10.81 -14.46
CA LYS A 86 -18.23 -9.44 -14.02
C LYS A 86 -17.09 -9.37 -13.02
N LEU A 87 -17.11 -10.19 -11.96
CA LEU A 87 -16.04 -10.20 -10.93
C LEU A 87 -14.67 -10.49 -11.53
N LYS A 88 -14.58 -11.43 -12.49
CA LYS A 88 -13.35 -11.70 -13.24
C LYS A 88 -12.90 -10.50 -14.05
N SER A 89 -13.83 -9.89 -14.79
CA SER A 89 -13.55 -8.74 -15.64
C SER A 89 -13.06 -7.54 -14.82
N ASP A 90 -13.68 -7.30 -13.66
CA ASP A 90 -13.27 -6.25 -12.72
C ASP A 90 -11.85 -6.49 -12.19
N LEU A 91 -11.49 -7.72 -11.81
CA LEU A 91 -10.13 -8.05 -11.38
C LEU A 91 -9.12 -7.84 -12.51
N ILE A 92 -9.42 -8.32 -13.73
CA ILE A 92 -8.56 -8.15 -14.90
C ILE A 92 -8.31 -6.67 -15.17
N LEU A 93 -9.36 -5.84 -15.11
CA LEU A 93 -9.25 -4.40 -15.30
C LEU A 93 -8.39 -3.73 -14.22
N ILE A 94 -8.50 -4.17 -12.96
CA ILE A 94 -7.64 -3.69 -11.87
C ILE A 94 -6.17 -4.05 -12.15
N ILE A 95 -5.90 -5.29 -12.55
CA ILE A 95 -4.55 -5.76 -12.88
C ILE A 95 -3.96 -4.96 -14.05
N ASP A 96 -4.75 -4.70 -15.09
CA ASP A 96 -4.29 -3.94 -16.27
C ASP A 96 -3.91 -2.51 -15.88
N LYS A 97 -4.75 -1.82 -15.10
CA LYS A 97 -4.43 -0.48 -14.59
C LYS A 97 -3.16 -0.47 -13.73
N MET A 98 -2.99 -1.45 -12.85
CA MET A 98 -1.78 -1.55 -12.03
C MET A 98 -0.53 -1.81 -12.88
N THR A 99 -0.66 -2.61 -13.95
CA THR A 99 0.43 -2.88 -14.88
C THR A 99 0.82 -1.62 -15.64
N ASP A 100 -0.16 -0.83 -16.10
CA ASP A 100 0.09 0.46 -16.76
C ASP A 100 0.75 1.48 -15.83
N GLU A 101 0.27 1.58 -14.58
CA GLU A 101 0.89 2.44 -13.55
C GLU A 101 2.36 2.05 -13.30
N MET A 102 2.66 0.76 -13.16
CA MET A 102 4.04 0.27 -12.99
C MET A 102 4.92 0.50 -14.23
N ASN A 103 4.35 0.35 -15.44
CA ASN A 103 5.07 0.63 -16.68
C ASN A 103 5.43 2.11 -16.80
N ASN A 104 4.51 3.01 -16.43
CA ASN A 104 4.78 4.44 -16.39
C ASN A 104 5.86 4.80 -15.35
N GLU A 105 5.85 4.15 -14.18
CA GLU A 105 6.91 4.29 -13.17
C GLU A 105 8.26 3.81 -13.74
N ILE A 106 8.30 2.67 -14.44
CA ILE A 106 9.52 2.17 -15.10
C ILE A 106 10.05 3.17 -16.12
N ILE A 107 9.19 3.78 -16.95
CA ILE A 107 9.60 4.78 -17.95
C ILE A 107 10.25 5.97 -17.24
N SER A 108 9.58 6.52 -16.22
CA SER A 108 10.10 7.65 -15.44
C SER A 108 11.43 7.33 -14.75
N LEU A 109 11.56 6.15 -14.15
CA LEU A 109 12.81 5.70 -13.53
C LEU A 109 13.91 5.47 -14.56
N THR A 110 13.58 5.01 -15.77
CA THR A 110 14.54 4.80 -16.85
C THR A 110 15.12 6.15 -17.31
N GLU A 111 14.26 7.15 -17.51
CA GLU A 111 14.68 8.52 -17.82
C GLU A 111 15.57 9.10 -16.71
N HIS A 112 15.17 8.89 -15.45
CA HIS A 112 15.95 9.33 -14.29
C HIS A 112 17.33 8.64 -14.21
N SER A 113 17.39 7.34 -14.52
CA SER A 113 18.63 6.57 -14.54
C SER A 113 19.62 7.11 -15.57
N ILE A 114 19.14 7.45 -16.78
CA ILE A 114 19.96 8.06 -17.85
C ILE A 114 20.51 9.41 -17.40
N ASN A 115 19.70 10.24 -16.72
CA ASN A 115 20.13 11.56 -16.27
C ASN A 115 21.18 11.50 -15.14
N ILE A 116 21.19 10.44 -14.34
CA ILE A 116 22.04 10.32 -13.14
C ILE A 116 23.24 9.38 -13.34
N SER A 117 23.25 8.54 -14.38
CA SER A 117 24.31 7.55 -14.61
C SER A 117 25.71 8.18 -14.66
N ASP A 118 25.81 9.40 -15.19
CA ASP A 118 27.07 10.13 -15.32
C ASP A 118 27.49 10.84 -14.02
N ILE A 119 26.54 11.03 -13.09
CA ILE A 119 26.73 11.74 -11.82
C ILE A 119 27.05 10.75 -10.69
N SER A 120 26.30 9.64 -10.60
CA SER A 120 26.41 8.68 -9.51
C SER A 120 26.05 7.25 -9.94
N LYS A 121 27.10 6.43 -10.09
CA LYS A 121 26.95 4.98 -10.38
C LYS A 121 26.11 4.25 -9.33
N LYS A 122 26.22 4.64 -8.05
CA LYS A 122 25.44 4.04 -6.97
C LYS A 122 23.94 4.32 -7.13
N SER A 123 23.59 5.56 -7.45
CA SER A 123 22.18 5.95 -7.64
C SER A 123 21.57 5.30 -8.88
N GLY A 124 22.34 5.20 -9.98
CA GLY A 124 21.95 4.45 -11.16
C GLY A 124 21.66 2.97 -10.85
N ALA A 125 22.54 2.31 -10.09
CA ALA A 125 22.34 0.91 -9.69
C ALA A 125 21.08 0.70 -8.82
N LEU A 126 20.78 1.62 -7.90
CA LEU A 126 19.56 1.57 -7.09
C LEU A 126 18.30 1.72 -7.96
N THR A 127 18.35 2.64 -8.93
CA THR A 127 17.24 2.89 -9.87
C THR A 127 16.98 1.65 -10.75
N GLU A 128 18.04 1.03 -11.27
CA GLU A 128 17.91 -0.19 -12.07
C GLU A 128 17.36 -1.36 -11.25
N ASN A 129 17.79 -1.51 -10.00
CA ASN A 129 17.21 -2.52 -9.11
C ASN A 129 15.71 -2.32 -8.92
N ARG A 130 15.26 -1.08 -8.73
CA ARG A 130 13.83 -0.75 -8.61
C ARG A 130 13.06 -1.08 -9.89
N ILE A 131 13.61 -0.76 -11.06
CA ILE A 131 13.03 -1.13 -12.36
C ILE A 131 12.88 -2.65 -12.47
N MET A 132 13.91 -3.41 -12.09
CA MET A 132 13.87 -4.87 -12.10
C MET A 132 12.80 -5.42 -11.16
N GLU A 133 12.63 -4.85 -9.97
CA GLU A 133 11.56 -5.23 -9.04
C GLU A 133 10.18 -5.00 -9.64
N LEU A 134 9.93 -3.83 -10.23
CA LEU A 134 8.66 -3.51 -10.89
C LEU A 134 8.37 -4.49 -12.04
N ARG A 135 9.36 -4.81 -12.87
CA ARG A 135 9.20 -5.82 -13.94
C ARG A 135 8.82 -7.19 -13.40
N LYS A 136 9.42 -7.62 -12.28
CA LYS A 136 9.03 -8.88 -11.62
C LYS A 136 7.60 -8.85 -11.09
N LEU A 137 7.14 -7.71 -10.58
CA LEU A 137 5.76 -7.54 -10.13
C LEU A 137 4.77 -7.60 -11.30
N ILE A 138 5.09 -6.93 -12.41
CA ILE A 138 4.30 -6.98 -13.65
C ILE A 138 4.16 -8.43 -14.15
N LEU A 139 5.25 -9.21 -14.17
CA LEU A 139 5.17 -10.61 -14.60
C LEU A 139 4.22 -11.44 -13.73
N LYS A 140 4.28 -11.26 -12.40
CA LYS A 140 3.34 -11.92 -11.48
C LYS A 140 1.89 -11.51 -11.73
N LEU A 141 1.64 -10.24 -12.05
CA LEU A 141 0.31 -9.73 -12.38
C LEU A 141 -0.21 -10.33 -13.70
N ILE A 142 0.66 -10.50 -14.70
CA ILE A 142 0.32 -11.16 -15.97
C ILE A 142 -0.03 -12.64 -15.74
N ASP A 143 0.75 -13.35 -14.92
CA ASP A 143 0.44 -14.73 -14.54
C ASP A 143 -0.93 -14.82 -13.85
N GLU A 144 -1.23 -13.86 -12.96
CA GLU A 144 -2.50 -13.79 -12.25
C GLU A 144 -3.70 -13.58 -13.18
N LYS A 145 -3.56 -12.79 -14.26
CA LYS A 145 -4.58 -12.71 -15.32
C LYS A 145 -4.82 -14.09 -15.97
N GLY A 146 -3.76 -14.85 -16.21
CA GLY A 146 -3.85 -16.21 -16.73
C GLY A 146 -4.57 -17.17 -15.77
N PHE A 147 -4.33 -17.04 -14.47
CA PHE A 147 -5.04 -17.81 -13.44
C PHE A 147 -6.52 -17.43 -13.35
N CYS A 148 -6.85 -16.15 -13.49
CA CYS A 148 -8.23 -15.66 -13.46
C CYS A 148 -9.10 -16.32 -14.54
N ALA A 149 -8.57 -16.52 -15.75
CA ALA A 149 -9.29 -17.21 -16.83
C ALA A 149 -9.64 -18.67 -16.49
N ASN A 150 -8.82 -19.32 -15.65
CA ASN A 150 -8.99 -20.70 -15.22
C ASN A 150 -9.71 -20.85 -13.88
N ASN A 151 -10.32 -19.77 -13.36
CA ASN A 151 -10.92 -19.72 -12.03
C ASN A 151 -9.94 -20.09 -10.90
N SER A 152 -8.66 -19.73 -11.03
CA SER A 152 -7.62 -19.99 -10.03
C SER A 152 -6.92 -18.71 -9.60
N GLY A 153 -6.03 -18.79 -8.61
CA GLY A 153 -5.33 -17.62 -8.07
C GLY A 153 -6.17 -16.82 -7.08
N MET A 154 -5.94 -15.51 -7.03
CA MET A 154 -6.59 -14.56 -6.13
C MET A 154 -8.10 -14.48 -6.35
N ILE A 155 -8.58 -14.65 -7.58
CA ILE A 155 -10.02 -14.60 -7.88
C ILE A 155 -10.78 -15.78 -7.23
N LEU A 156 -10.12 -16.91 -6.96
CA LEU A 156 -10.79 -18.11 -6.46
C LEU A 156 -11.51 -17.87 -5.13
N SER A 157 -10.88 -17.16 -4.19
CA SER A 157 -11.51 -16.86 -2.90
C SER A 157 -12.74 -15.97 -3.07
N VAL A 158 -12.64 -14.95 -3.94
CA VAL A 158 -13.73 -14.04 -4.30
C VAL A 158 -14.90 -14.82 -4.89
N LEU A 159 -14.65 -15.68 -5.88
CA LEU A 159 -15.71 -16.47 -6.52
C LEU A 159 -16.36 -17.46 -5.57
N ASN A 160 -15.58 -18.13 -4.71
CA ASN A 160 -16.11 -19.08 -3.75
C ASN A 160 -16.98 -18.39 -2.70
N ASN A 161 -16.54 -17.24 -2.18
CA ASN A 161 -17.32 -16.45 -1.23
C ASN A 161 -18.64 -15.98 -1.87
N TYR A 162 -18.57 -15.43 -3.09
CA TYR A 162 -19.75 -15.00 -3.82
C TYR A 162 -20.74 -16.14 -4.08
N LYS A 163 -20.26 -17.27 -4.62
CA LYS A 163 -21.10 -18.45 -4.89
C LYS A 163 -21.77 -18.97 -3.61
N SER A 164 -21.02 -19.08 -2.52
CA SER A 164 -21.55 -19.53 -1.24
C SER A 164 -22.63 -18.59 -0.69
N GLY A 165 -22.42 -17.27 -0.82
CA GLY A 165 -23.43 -16.28 -0.50
C GLY A 165 -24.69 -16.48 -1.33
N PHE A 166 -24.53 -16.58 -2.65
CA PHE A 166 -25.63 -16.75 -3.60
C PHE A 166 -26.48 -18.00 -3.33
N GLU A 167 -25.84 -19.15 -3.13
CA GLU A 167 -26.53 -20.39 -2.77
C GLU A 167 -27.34 -20.25 -1.48
N LYS A 168 -26.77 -19.55 -0.49
CA LYS A 168 -27.46 -19.30 0.78
C LYS A 168 -28.68 -18.38 0.60
N GLY A 169 -28.53 -17.28 -0.14
CA GLY A 169 -29.62 -16.36 -0.45
C GLY A 169 -30.76 -17.06 -1.20
N LEU A 170 -30.41 -17.85 -2.22
CA LEU A 170 -31.35 -18.66 -3.00
C LEU A 170 -32.13 -19.64 -2.13
N HIS A 171 -31.44 -20.32 -1.21
CA HIS A 171 -32.06 -21.25 -0.29
C HIS A 171 -33.06 -20.56 0.65
N VAL A 172 -32.70 -19.40 1.22
CA VAL A 172 -33.60 -18.62 2.07
C VAL A 172 -34.85 -18.16 1.30
N CYS A 173 -34.66 -17.58 0.10
CA CYS A 173 -35.75 -17.16 -0.77
C CYS A 173 -36.70 -18.32 -1.11
N THR A 174 -36.14 -19.50 -1.38
CA THR A 174 -36.93 -20.71 -1.68
C THR A 174 -37.72 -21.18 -0.46
N GLN A 175 -37.10 -21.20 0.73
CA GLN A 175 -37.78 -21.60 1.97
C GLN A 175 -38.95 -20.66 2.31
N GLU A 176 -38.75 -19.35 2.18
CA GLU A 176 -39.80 -18.37 2.42
C GLU A 176 -40.98 -18.54 1.44
N LYS A 177 -40.69 -18.77 0.15
CA LYS A 177 -41.72 -19.06 -0.85
C LYS A 177 -42.51 -20.33 -0.52
N MET A 178 -41.84 -21.38 -0.06
CA MET A 178 -42.51 -22.62 0.37
C MET A 178 -43.40 -22.40 1.58
N LEU A 179 -42.93 -21.65 2.58
CA LEU A 179 -43.71 -21.33 3.78
C LEU A 179 -44.91 -20.43 3.48
N ALA A 180 -44.75 -19.44 2.59
CA ALA A 180 -45.84 -18.58 2.15
C ALA A 180 -46.90 -19.37 1.37
N SER A 181 -46.47 -20.26 0.47
CA SER A 181 -47.36 -21.14 -0.30
C SER A 181 -48.13 -22.10 0.60
N GLY A 182 -47.48 -22.65 1.64
CA GLY A 182 -48.11 -23.56 2.61
C GLY A 182 -49.10 -22.90 3.56
N LYS A 183 -49.05 -21.57 3.73
CA LYS A 183 -49.95 -20.81 4.61
C LYS A 183 -51.21 -20.27 3.91
N GLY A 184 -51.39 -20.55 2.61
CA GLY A 184 -52.60 -20.16 1.88
C GLY A 184 -52.85 -18.64 1.86
N ILE A 185 -51.78 -17.83 1.88
CA ILE A 185 -51.86 -16.37 1.71
C ILE A 185 -51.57 -16.06 0.23
N PHE A 186 -52.34 -16.67 -0.67
CA PHE A 186 -52.61 -16.23 -2.05
C PHE A 186 -53.86 -16.97 -2.54
#